data_AF-A0A4R9BC83-F1
#
_entry.id   AF-A0A4R9BC83-F1
#
_cell.length_a   1.000
_cell.length_b   1.000
_cell.length_c   1.000
_cell.angle_alpha   90.00
_cell.angle_beta   90.00
_cell.angle_gamma   90.00
#
_symmetry.space_group_name_H-M   'P 1'
#
loop_
_entity.id
_entity.type
_entity.pdbx_description
1 polymer ?
#
loop_
_entity_poly.entity_id
_entity_poly.type
_entity_poly.pdbx_seq_one_letter_code
_entity_poly.pdbx_strand_id
1 'polypeptide(L)'
;MADFEDGSIREAVDKSIEINRHLLPEDAGLVSAARAVADRIDNAIATESGAELTKALYLVPHVTNLLREMLATPASRLSAKVAKEVAGGKLGQLRSAKGGKS
;
A
#
# COMPACT_ATOMS: atom_id res chain seq x y z
N MET A 1 0.81 -0.25 18.74
CA MET A 1 1.10 0.60 17.57
C MET A 1 1.65 -0.32 16.51
N ALA A 2 1.28 -0.20 15.23
CA ALA A 2 2.00 -0.99 14.23
C ALA A 2 3.42 -0.42 14.18
N ASP A 3 4.42 -1.22 14.56
CA ASP A 3 5.82 -0.84 14.43
C ASP A 3 6.17 -0.91 12.95
N PHE A 4 6.39 0.24 12.34
CA PHE A 4 6.98 0.33 11.01
C PHE A 4 8.48 0.19 11.20
N GLU A 5 9.01 -1.01 10.97
CA GLU A 5 10.47 -1.25 11.01
C GLU A 5 11.19 -0.38 9.98
N ASP A 6 12.38 0.11 10.35
CA ASP A 6 13.32 0.81 9.45
C ASP A 6 13.93 -0.21 8.45
N GLY A 7 13.15 -0.60 7.44
CA GLY A 7 13.56 -1.48 6.34
C GLY A 7 13.74 -0.73 5.01
N SER A 8 14.27 -1.41 4.00
CA SER A 8 14.42 -0.81 2.66
C SER A 8 13.05 -0.58 2.00
N ILE A 9 12.98 0.29 0.98
CA ILE A 9 11.72 0.49 0.24
C ILE A 9 11.29 -0.83 -0.40
N ARG A 10 12.25 -1.62 -0.88
CA ARG A 10 11.97 -2.93 -1.44
C ARG A 10 11.31 -3.87 -0.43
N GLU A 11 11.83 -3.97 0.78
CA GLU A 11 11.25 -4.79 1.84
C GLU A 11 9.83 -4.33 2.19
N ALA A 12 9.60 -3.02 2.28
CA ALA A 12 8.27 -2.47 2.54
C ALA A 12 7.27 -2.76 1.40
N VAL A 13 7.72 -2.71 0.15
CA VAL A 13 6.92 -3.08 -1.03
C VAL A 13 6.58 -4.57 -0.99
N ASP A 14 7.53 -5.45 -0.69
CA ASP A 14 7.27 -6.89 -0.60
C ASP A 14 6.32 -7.24 0.55
N LYS A 15 6.51 -6.65 1.74
CA LYS A 15 5.55 -6.80 2.85
C LYS A 15 4.14 -6.37 2.43
N SER A 16 4.02 -5.28 1.65
CA SER A 16 2.74 -4.83 1.12
C SER A 16 2.14 -5.82 0.12
N ILE A 17 2.95 -6.41 -0.75
CA ILE A 17 2.53 -7.42 -1.75
C ILE A 17 2.09 -8.71 -1.06
N GLU A 18 2.86 -9.21 -0.09
CA GLU A 18 2.63 -10.47 0.61
C GLU A 18 1.26 -10.49 1.33
N ILE A 19 0.90 -9.38 1.98
CA ILE A 19 -0.38 -9.26 2.70
C ILE A 19 -1.54 -8.83 1.78
N ASN A 20 -1.28 -8.54 0.50
CA ASN A 20 -2.27 -8.01 -0.42
C ASN A 20 -3.18 -9.10 -0.98
N ARG A 21 -4.36 -9.23 -0.39
CA ARG A 21 -5.41 -10.16 -0.82
C ARG A 21 -6.10 -9.83 -2.16
N HIS A 22 -5.73 -8.73 -2.83
CA HIS A 22 -6.34 -8.30 -4.08
C HIS A 22 -5.51 -8.64 -5.32
N LEU A 23 -4.27 -9.07 -5.13
CA LEU A 23 -3.39 -9.49 -6.24
C LEU A 23 -3.73 -10.91 -6.70
N LEU A 24 -3.64 -11.11 -8.01
CA LEU A 24 -3.76 -12.40 -8.67
C LEU A 24 -2.42 -12.75 -9.37
N PRO A 25 -2.19 -14.02 -9.74
CA PRO A 25 -0.99 -14.41 -10.49
C PRO A 25 -0.78 -13.63 -11.79
N GLU A 26 -1.85 -13.21 -12.45
CA GLU A 26 -1.83 -12.41 -13.67
C GLU A 26 -1.22 -11.00 -13.45
N ASP A 27 -1.17 -10.51 -12.21
CA ASP A 27 -0.60 -9.22 -11.83
C ASP A 27 0.93 -9.26 -11.64
N ALA A 28 1.58 -10.39 -11.95
CA ALA A 28 3.03 -10.57 -11.75
C ALA A 28 3.88 -9.47 -12.42
N GLY A 29 3.44 -8.93 -13.56
CA GLY A 29 4.12 -7.81 -14.22
C GLY A 29 4.09 -6.52 -13.38
N LEU A 30 2.96 -6.22 -12.74
CA LEU A 30 2.79 -5.07 -11.86
C LEU A 30 3.66 -5.20 -10.60
N VAL A 31 3.69 -6.40 -10.02
CA VAL A 31 4.57 -6.75 -8.91
C VAL A 31 6.03 -6.58 -9.30
N SER A 32 6.47 -7.11 -10.44
CA SER A 32 7.85 -6.99 -10.91
C SER A 32 8.26 -5.53 -11.16
N ALA A 33 7.35 -4.70 -11.67
CA ALA A 33 7.61 -3.27 -11.88
C ALA A 33 7.81 -2.53 -10.55
N ALA A 34 6.95 -2.78 -9.56
CA ALA A 34 7.06 -2.16 -8.23
C ALA A 34 8.41 -2.49 -7.57
N ARG A 35 8.81 -3.75 -7.68
CA ARG A 35 10.07 -4.28 -7.20
C ARG A 35 11.28 -3.60 -7.84
N ALA A 36 11.32 -3.52 -9.16
CA ALA A 36 12.43 -2.90 -9.90
C ALA A 36 12.60 -1.41 -9.56
N VAL A 37 11.49 -0.67 -9.41
CA VAL A 37 11.55 0.75 -9.02
C VAL A 37 12.05 0.89 -7.58
N ALA A 38 11.57 0.05 -6.66
CA ALA A 38 12.04 0.06 -5.28
C ALA A 38 13.55 -0.26 -5.18
N ASP A 39 14.00 -1.30 -5.88
CA ASP A 39 15.42 -1.69 -5.93
C ASP A 39 16.31 -0.54 -6.44
N ARG A 40 15.84 0.22 -7.43
CA ARG A 40 16.58 1.38 -7.95
C ARG A 40 16.70 2.51 -6.93
N ILE A 41 15.64 2.78 -6.18
CA ILE A 41 15.67 3.83 -5.14
C ILE A 41 16.59 3.41 -4.01
N ASP A 42 16.47 2.17 -3.52
CA ASP A 42 17.34 1.64 -2.46
C ASP A 42 18.82 1.68 -2.90
N ASN A 43 19.11 1.28 -4.14
CA ASN A 43 20.46 1.34 -4.69
C ASN A 43 21.01 2.77 -4.76
N ALA A 44 20.19 3.74 -5.18
CA ALA A 44 20.61 5.14 -5.24
C ALA A 44 20.85 5.73 -3.85
N ILE A 45 19.99 5.42 -2.86
CA ILE A 45 20.19 5.83 -1.47
C ILE A 45 21.53 5.29 -0.92
N ALA A 46 21.89 4.06 -1.28
CA ALA A 46 23.12 3.42 -0.81
C ALA A 46 24.40 3.90 -1.51
N THR A 47 24.31 4.35 -2.76
CA THR A 47 25.51 4.49 -3.62
C THR A 47 25.67 5.86 -4.31
N GLU A 48 24.61 6.66 -4.40
CA GLU A 48 24.61 7.89 -5.19
C GLU A 48 24.59 9.15 -4.30
N SER A 49 24.92 10.30 -4.88
CA SER A 49 24.86 11.59 -4.20
C SER A 49 24.48 12.71 -5.16
N GLY A 50 24.09 13.86 -4.61
CA GLY A 50 23.78 15.07 -5.38
C GLY A 50 22.65 14.86 -6.40
N ALA A 51 22.94 15.19 -7.67
CA ALA A 51 21.95 15.17 -8.74
C ALA A 51 21.41 13.76 -9.06
N GLU A 52 22.24 12.72 -8.99
CA GLU A 52 21.80 11.35 -9.30
C GLU A 52 20.87 10.80 -8.21
N LEU A 53 21.21 11.02 -6.93
CA LEU A 53 20.30 10.71 -5.82
C LEU A 53 18.97 11.47 -5.96
N THR A 54 19.03 12.75 -6.35
CA THR A 54 17.81 13.55 -6.55
C THR A 54 16.93 12.97 -7.67
N LYS A 55 17.53 12.54 -8.79
CA LYS A 55 16.84 11.85 -9.89
C LYS A 55 16.18 10.54 -9.42
N ALA A 56 16.87 9.74 -8.62
CA ALA A 56 16.31 8.50 -8.10
C ALA A 56 15.14 8.74 -7.15
N LEU A 57 15.20 9.76 -6.30
CA LEU A 57 14.09 10.12 -5.39
C LEU A 57 12.84 10.59 -6.15
N TYR A 58 12.96 11.09 -7.39
CA TYR A 58 11.79 11.35 -8.25
C TYR A 58 11.04 10.07 -8.66
N LEU A 59 11.56 8.88 -8.36
CA LEU A 59 10.86 7.62 -8.60
C LEU A 59 9.88 7.23 -7.48
N VAL A 60 9.93 7.87 -6.30
CA VAL A 60 9.04 7.58 -5.16
C VAL A 60 7.54 7.69 -5.53
N PRO A 61 7.09 8.71 -6.31
CA PRO A 61 5.72 8.76 -6.80
C PRO A 61 5.34 7.56 -7.68
N HIS A 62 6.28 6.97 -8.43
CA HIS A 62 6.00 5.77 -9.24
C HIS A 62 5.74 4.54 -8.36
N VAL A 63 6.49 4.36 -7.27
CA VAL A 63 6.20 3.31 -6.28
C VAL A 63 4.80 3.49 -5.69
N THR A 64 4.45 4.73 -5.32
CA THR A 64 3.12 5.05 -4.78
C THR A 64 2.00 4.74 -5.77
N ASN A 65 2.21 5.03 -7.06
CA ASN A 65 1.24 4.72 -8.11
C ASN A 65 1.09 3.21 -8.31
N LEU A 66 2.19 2.46 -8.33
CA LEU A 66 2.14 0.99 -8.45
C LEU A 66 1.41 0.37 -7.26
N LEU A 67 1.65 0.85 -6.03
CA LEU A 67 0.88 0.43 -4.84
C LEU A 67 -0.61 0.78 -4.95
N ARG A 68 -0.96 1.89 -5.60
CA ARG A 68 -2.36 2.27 -5.84
C ARG A 68 -3.04 1.33 -6.82
N GLU A 69 -2.39 1.01 -7.94
CA GLU A 69 -2.89 0.05 -8.94
C GLU A 69 -3.06 -1.34 -8.34
N MET A 70 -2.15 -1.77 -7.46
CA MET A 70 -2.26 -3.03 -6.72
C MET A 70 -3.37 -3.03 -5.66
N LEU A 71 -4.09 -1.93 -5.44
CA LEU A 71 -5.03 -1.76 -4.32
C LEU A 71 -4.35 -1.88 -2.93
N ALA A 72 -3.05 -1.66 -2.84
CA ALA A 72 -2.27 -1.74 -1.60
C ALA A 72 -2.48 -0.51 -0.70
N THR A 73 -2.99 0.61 -1.21
CA THR A 73 -3.28 1.80 -0.39
C THR A 73 -4.72 1.81 0.15
N PRO A 74 -4.98 2.44 1.32
CA PRO A 74 -6.35 2.64 1.81
C PRO A 74 -7.24 3.39 0.80
N ALA A 75 -6.69 4.44 0.17
CA ALA A 75 -7.41 5.26 -0.80
C ALA A 75 -7.81 4.46 -2.05
N SER A 76 -6.91 3.64 -2.61
CA SER A 76 -7.23 2.78 -3.76
C SER A 76 -8.33 1.77 -3.44
N ARG A 77 -8.30 1.16 -2.24
CA ARG A 77 -9.35 0.21 -1.83
C ARG A 77 -10.71 0.89 -1.65
N LEU A 78 -10.73 2.11 -1.13
CA LEU A 78 -11.94 2.91 -1.00
C LEU A 78 -12.50 3.28 -2.38
N SER A 79 -11.67 3.79 -3.28
CA SER A 79 -12.06 4.19 -4.64
C SER A 79 -12.61 3.02 -5.45
N ALA A 80 -12.00 1.84 -5.34
CA ALA A 80 -12.46 0.62 -6.00
C ALA A 80 -13.69 -0.02 -5.31
N LYS A 81 -14.18 0.54 -4.20
CA LYS A 81 -15.28 -0.01 -3.38
C LYS A 81 -15.06 -1.46 -2.91
N VAL A 82 -13.79 -1.88 -2.80
CA VAL A 82 -13.38 -3.22 -2.33
C VAL A 82 -13.04 -3.24 -0.85
N ALA A 83 -13.05 -2.07 -0.20
CA ALA A 83 -13.03 -1.98 1.25
C ALA A 83 -14.32 -2.60 1.81
N LYS A 84 -14.26 -3.85 2.26
CA LYS A 84 -15.33 -4.45 3.08
C LYS A 84 -15.69 -3.46 4.18
N GLU A 85 -17.00 -3.18 4.31
CA GLU A 85 -17.58 -2.38 5.39
C GLU A 85 -16.86 -2.68 6.69
N VAL A 86 -16.25 -1.66 7.30
CA VAL A 86 -15.77 -1.77 8.68
C VAL A 86 -17.01 -2.15 9.50
N ALA A 87 -16.97 -3.35 10.08
CA ALA A 87 -18.03 -3.91 10.91
C ALA A 87 -18.26 -2.97 12.12
N GLY A 88 -19.12 -1.99 11.93
CA GLY A 88 -19.41 -0.94 12.91
C GLY A 88 -20.61 -0.10 12.52
N GLY A 89 -20.82 0.15 11.22
CA GLY A 89 -21.95 0.94 10.75
C GLY A 89 -23.29 0.26 10.99
N LYS A 90 -23.48 -0.96 10.45
CA LYS A 90 -24.81 -1.60 10.43
C LYS A 90 -25.19 -2.29 11.75
N LEU A 91 -24.23 -2.93 12.42
CA LEU A 91 -24.46 -3.59 13.72
C LEU A 91 -24.57 -2.60 14.89
N GLY A 92 -23.86 -1.47 14.83
CA GLY A 92 -23.99 -0.38 15.80
C GLY A 92 -25.36 0.30 15.72
N GLN A 93 -25.85 0.56 14.50
CA GLN A 93 -27.18 1.13 14.25
C GLN A 93 -28.32 0.21 14.73
N LEU A 94 -28.20 -1.10 14.51
CA LEU A 94 -29.19 -2.08 14.97
C LEU A 94 -29.24 -2.24 16.50
N ARG A 95 -28.12 -2.03 17.20
CA ARG A 95 -28.07 -2.06 18.68
C ARG A 95 -28.69 -0.82 19.30
N SER A 96 -28.46 0.38 18.73
CA SER A 96 -29.13 1.61 19.18
C SER A 96 -30.64 1.59 18.94
N ALA A 97 -31.11 1.00 17.84
CA ALA A 97 -32.54 0.90 17.54
C ALA A 97 -33.33 -0.02 18.50
N LYS A 98 -32.65 -0.93 19.20
CA LYS A 98 -33.28 -1.92 20.10
C LYS A 98 -33.26 -1.54 21.59
N GLY A 99 -32.49 -0.49 21.96
CA GLY A 99 -32.32 -0.05 23.35
C GLY A 99 -33.21 1.13 23.79
N GLY A 100 -33.97 1.74 22.89
CA GLY A 100 -34.80 2.91 23.17
C GLY A 100 -36.28 2.59 23.37
N LYS A 101 -36.63 1.91 24.46
CA LYS A 101 -38.00 1.95 25.03
C LYS A 101 -37.87 1.98 26.55
N SER A 102 -38.03 3.17 27.12
CA SER A 102 -38.47 3.38 28.49
C SER A 102 -39.34 4.62 28.55
#